data_AF-A0AAV2ZSI8-F1
#
_entry.id   AF-A0AAV2ZSI8-F1
#
_cell.length_a   1.000
_cell.length_b   1.000
_cell.length_c   1.000
_cell.angle_alpha   90.00
_cell.angle_beta   90.00
_cell.angle_gamma   90.00
#
_symmetry.space_group_name_H-M   'P 1'
#
loop_
_entity.id
_entity.type
_entity.pdbx_description
1 polymer ?
#
loop_
_entity_poly.entity_id
_entity_poly.type
_entity_poly.pdbx_seq_one_letter_code
_entity_poly.pdbx_strand_id
1 'polypeptide(L)'
;MMSIQDAVLFIADFAPFPGTRTIAMVLLGIADRCADNYAHDNLCMRTHRRLVAFKDRLESLYRNGRLGLQDPALKAFYNIIDEFFRQLQRYAQKNKVMRVLTGNEMHRVVGKVNEEVDGLMRMLQLDHMDRSMSWRQEWEAARQSQNEVQNEVRQLLQQISRDQKAQRETITLMQFELQKRAHEHGSEVLETMRGTFKKVVACSSVSTPKLPEWFQPPDSVIRDDAPFGHGSFGQVYRGRWLGSNVVIKTLVEDSMDNQRAIDQFIEEINLWYRLNHPNVLKMYGACHLDRSPFIICEDAVYGNLEDYLYVNHRANQSKKMDAAPTGCARLGLRAQPTDRPRRPQVQQHSSWKGRRGSLGRLWLEFRAHTLERAEVVKRDWCNQVEGP
;
A
#
# COMPACT_ATOMS: atom_id res chain seq x y z
N MET A 1 27.20 -32.60 9.08
CA MET A 1 27.19 -31.33 9.82
C MET A 1 26.88 -30.24 8.80
N MET A 2 25.86 -29.41 9.02
CA MET A 2 25.65 -28.19 8.21
C MET A 2 26.86 -27.27 8.42
N SER A 3 27.33 -26.61 7.36
CA SER A 3 28.39 -25.60 7.51
C SER A 3 27.86 -24.34 8.20
N ILE A 4 28.76 -23.51 8.73
CA ILE A 4 28.39 -22.21 9.34
C ILE A 4 27.68 -21.31 8.32
N GLN A 5 28.06 -21.37 7.04
CA GLN A 5 27.40 -20.63 5.97
C GLN A 5 25.97 -21.12 5.73
N ASP A 6 25.72 -22.42 5.76
CA ASP A 6 24.39 -23.00 5.53
C ASP A 6 23.38 -22.57 6.61
N ALA A 7 23.84 -22.40 7.85
CA ALA A 7 22.98 -21.98 8.97
C ALA A 7 22.63 -20.48 8.95
N VAL A 8 23.55 -19.64 8.50
CA VAL A 8 23.33 -18.19 8.33
C VAL A 8 22.34 -17.93 7.19
N LEU A 9 22.50 -18.64 6.07
CA LEU A 9 21.51 -18.61 4.98
C LEU A 9 20.12 -19.04 5.49
N PHE A 10 20.03 -20.07 6.32
CA PHE A 10 18.73 -20.63 6.71
C PHE A 10 17.80 -19.71 7.52
N ILE A 11 18.32 -18.97 8.51
CA ILE A 11 17.48 -18.04 9.29
C ILE A 11 17.26 -16.73 8.52
N ALA A 12 18.28 -16.24 7.80
CA ALA A 12 18.15 -15.08 6.93
C ALA A 12 17.08 -15.29 5.85
N ASP A 13 17.01 -16.50 5.29
CA ASP A 13 16.06 -16.91 4.25
C ASP A 13 14.73 -17.43 4.81
N PHE A 14 14.55 -17.42 6.14
CA PHE A 14 13.30 -17.84 6.74
C PHE A 14 12.15 -16.94 6.27
N ALA A 15 11.14 -17.58 5.69
CA ALA A 15 9.87 -16.98 5.31
C ALA A 15 8.74 -17.90 5.81
N PRO A 16 7.80 -17.41 6.63
CA PRO A 16 6.78 -18.27 7.25
C PRO A 16 5.78 -18.82 6.24
N PHE A 17 5.62 -18.18 5.07
CA PHE A 17 4.72 -18.62 4.01
C PHE A 17 5.35 -18.43 2.63
N PRO A 18 4.97 -19.23 1.61
CA PRO A 18 5.38 -19.01 0.24
C PRO A 18 4.99 -17.60 -0.24
N GLY A 19 5.93 -16.88 -0.85
CA GLY A 19 5.70 -15.53 -1.39
C GLY A 19 5.81 -14.39 -0.37
N THR A 20 6.08 -14.67 0.91
CA THR A 20 6.41 -13.61 1.89
C THR A 20 7.90 -13.25 1.86
N ARG A 21 8.24 -12.00 2.23
CA ARG A 21 9.64 -11.56 2.33
C ARG A 21 10.37 -12.38 3.38
N THR A 22 11.66 -12.64 3.17
CA THR A 22 12.50 -13.30 4.18
C THR A 22 12.84 -12.36 5.33
N ILE A 23 13.30 -12.90 6.47
CA ILE A 23 13.79 -12.08 7.60
C ILE A 23 14.84 -11.07 7.12
N ALA A 24 15.80 -11.48 6.30
CA ALA A 24 16.83 -10.59 5.79
C ALA A 24 16.26 -9.44 4.95
N MET A 25 15.31 -9.73 4.05
CA MET A 25 14.68 -8.70 3.22
C MET A 25 13.88 -7.70 4.06
N VAL A 26 13.17 -8.16 5.10
CA VAL A 26 12.41 -7.27 5.98
C VAL A 26 13.36 -6.36 6.79
N LEU A 27 14.43 -6.92 7.36
CA LEU A 27 15.41 -6.13 8.13
C LEU A 27 16.12 -5.09 7.25
N LEU A 28 16.53 -5.45 6.03
CA LEU A 28 17.11 -4.50 5.08
C LEU A 28 16.12 -3.36 4.78
N GLY A 29 14.87 -3.71 4.48
CA GLY A 29 13.83 -2.73 4.20
C GLY A 29 13.49 -1.82 5.40
N ILE A 30 13.67 -2.30 6.63
CA ILE A 30 13.59 -1.48 7.85
C ILE A 30 14.75 -0.48 7.88
N ALA A 31 15.99 -0.93 7.63
CA ALA A 31 17.17 -0.07 7.65
C ALA A 31 17.02 1.12 6.69
N ASP A 32 16.62 0.86 5.44
CA ASP A 32 16.41 1.88 4.42
C ASP A 32 15.39 2.94 4.87
N ARG A 33 14.26 2.49 5.43
CA ARG A 33 13.18 3.39 5.87
C ARG A 33 13.53 4.18 7.12
N CYS A 34 14.35 3.61 8.00
CA CYS A 34 14.86 4.32 9.16
C CYS A 34 15.76 5.49 8.73
N ALA A 35 16.63 5.28 7.72
CA ALA A 35 17.52 6.32 7.18
C ALA A 35 16.75 7.47 6.50
N ASP A 36 15.61 7.18 5.87
CA ASP A 36 14.74 8.19 5.25
C ASP A 36 13.90 9.01 6.26
N ASN A 37 13.93 8.65 7.56
CA ASN A 37 13.07 9.24 8.58
C ASN A 37 13.82 10.26 9.45
N TYR A 38 14.11 11.42 8.86
CA TYR A 38 14.93 12.52 9.41
C TYR A 38 14.62 12.97 10.86
N ALA A 39 13.41 12.76 11.39
CA ALA A 39 13.03 13.24 12.73
C ALA A 39 13.29 12.24 13.88
N HIS A 40 13.40 10.94 13.57
CA HIS A 40 13.56 9.87 14.58
C HIS A 40 14.65 8.85 14.24
N ASP A 41 15.51 9.19 13.27
CA ASP A 41 16.54 8.34 12.67
C ASP A 41 17.31 7.54 13.73
N ASN A 42 17.75 8.19 14.81
CA ASN A 42 18.51 7.55 15.88
C ASN A 42 17.76 6.43 16.62
N LEU A 43 16.46 6.57 16.90
CA LEU A 43 15.70 5.55 17.65
C LEU A 43 15.30 4.38 16.77
N CYS A 44 14.87 4.67 15.54
CA CYS A 44 14.47 3.65 14.58
C CYS A 44 15.70 2.81 14.17
N MET A 45 16.84 3.46 13.89
CA MET A 45 18.10 2.76 13.57
C MET A 45 18.66 1.94 14.75
N ARG A 46 18.52 2.42 15.99
CA ARG A 46 18.91 1.62 17.18
C ARG A 46 18.05 0.38 17.31
N THR A 47 16.73 0.52 17.15
CA THR A 47 15.80 -0.61 17.17
C THR A 47 16.13 -1.60 16.07
N HIS A 48 16.42 -1.12 14.86
CA HIS A 48 16.91 -1.96 13.76
C HIS A 48 18.18 -2.76 14.14
N ARG A 49 19.22 -2.10 14.68
CA ARG A 49 20.44 -2.80 15.13
C ARG A 49 20.14 -3.87 16.17
N ARG A 50 19.18 -3.60 17.07
CA ARG A 50 18.73 -4.55 18.08
C ARG A 50 18.02 -5.76 17.48
N LEU A 51 17.18 -5.56 16.46
CA LEU A 51 16.54 -6.63 15.71
C LEU A 51 17.56 -7.50 14.98
N VAL A 52 18.57 -6.89 14.35
CA VAL A 52 19.70 -7.61 13.72
C VAL A 52 20.46 -8.44 14.75
N ALA A 53 20.82 -7.85 15.90
CA ALA A 53 21.50 -8.58 16.97
C ALA A 53 20.66 -9.74 17.52
N PHE A 54 19.34 -9.59 17.60
CA PHE A 54 18.44 -10.68 17.99
C PHE A 54 18.38 -11.79 16.95
N LYS A 55 18.31 -11.45 15.65
CA LYS A 55 18.42 -12.40 14.54
C LYS A 55 19.72 -13.22 14.62
N ASP A 56 20.86 -12.58 14.92
CA ASP A 56 22.16 -13.27 15.04
C ASP A 56 22.18 -14.25 16.23
N ARG A 57 21.46 -13.93 17.31
CA ARG A 57 21.26 -14.85 18.45
C ARG A 57 20.39 -16.05 18.07
N LEU A 58 19.32 -15.85 17.31
CA LEU A 58 18.48 -16.93 16.79
C LEU A 58 19.29 -17.89 15.91
N GLU A 59 20.17 -17.35 15.06
CA GLU A 59 21.12 -18.15 14.26
C GLU A 59 22.10 -18.97 15.11
N SER A 60 22.59 -18.40 16.22
CA SER A 60 23.43 -19.13 17.17
C SER A 60 22.67 -20.29 17.83
N LEU A 61 21.41 -20.06 18.25
CA LEU A 61 20.58 -21.11 18.83
C LEU A 61 20.26 -22.22 17.83
N TYR A 62 19.96 -21.88 16.57
CA TYR A 62 19.73 -22.83 15.50
C TYR A 62 20.97 -23.70 15.23
N ARG A 63 22.16 -23.07 15.12
CA ARG A 63 23.44 -23.77 14.96
C ARG A 63 23.72 -24.77 16.08
N ASN A 64 23.34 -24.43 17.30
CA ASN A 64 23.55 -25.27 18.48
C ASN A 64 22.43 -26.30 18.70
N GLY A 65 21.49 -26.44 17.75
CA GLY A 65 20.38 -27.39 17.81
C GLY A 65 19.31 -27.07 18.86
N ARG A 66 19.32 -25.85 19.41
CA ARG A 66 18.38 -25.38 20.47
C ARG A 66 17.13 -24.70 19.92
N LEU A 67 17.08 -24.46 18.61
CA LEU A 67 15.97 -23.80 17.91
C LEU A 67 15.68 -24.58 16.63
N GLY A 68 14.40 -24.86 16.35
CA GLY A 68 13.96 -25.47 15.09
C GLY A 68 13.27 -24.47 14.18
N LEU A 69 13.10 -24.79 12.89
CA LEU A 69 12.42 -23.91 11.92
C LEU A 69 10.92 -23.75 12.18
N GLN A 70 10.32 -24.73 12.85
CA GLN A 70 8.92 -24.69 13.27
C GLN A 70 8.76 -24.04 14.65
N ASP A 71 9.83 -23.49 15.22
CA ASP A 71 9.78 -22.88 16.54
C ASP A 71 8.88 -21.62 16.51
N PRO A 72 7.90 -21.52 17.42
CA PRO A 72 7.02 -20.36 17.52
C PRO A 72 7.77 -19.02 17.65
N ALA A 73 8.98 -19.01 18.24
CA ALA A 73 9.79 -17.81 18.40
C ALA A 73 10.25 -17.21 17.06
N LEU A 74 10.54 -18.05 16.05
CA LEU A 74 10.90 -17.57 14.70
C LEU A 74 9.72 -16.89 14.03
N LYS A 75 8.52 -17.49 14.11
CA LYS A 75 7.30 -16.90 13.56
C LYS A 75 6.92 -15.62 14.30
N ALA A 76 7.06 -15.60 15.63
CA ALA A 76 6.80 -14.42 16.44
C ALA A 76 7.77 -13.28 16.07
N PHE A 77 9.07 -13.58 15.96
CA PHE A 77 10.06 -12.60 15.53
C PHE A 77 9.75 -12.04 14.14
N TYR A 78 9.41 -12.91 13.17
CA TYR A 78 8.98 -12.49 11.84
C TYR A 78 7.82 -11.51 11.90
N ASN A 79 6.78 -11.82 12.67
CA ASN A 79 5.61 -10.96 12.79
C ASN A 79 5.96 -9.58 13.39
N ILE A 80 6.87 -9.54 14.36
CA ILE A 80 7.34 -8.28 14.96
C ILE A 80 8.04 -7.41 13.91
N ILE A 81 9.00 -7.97 13.18
CA ILE A 81 9.77 -7.21 12.18
C ILE A 81 8.90 -6.79 11.00
N ASP A 82 7.99 -7.66 10.54
CA ASP A 82 7.10 -7.35 9.42
C ASP A 82 6.07 -6.27 9.81
N GLU A 83 5.51 -6.33 11.02
CA GLU A 83 4.63 -5.27 11.51
C GLU A 83 5.39 -3.96 11.68
N PHE A 84 6.61 -3.98 12.25
CA PHE A 84 7.42 -2.78 12.37
C PHE A 84 7.76 -2.16 11.00
N PHE A 85 8.14 -2.98 10.03
CA PHE A 85 8.37 -2.57 8.66
C PHE A 85 7.14 -1.87 8.06
N ARG A 86 5.93 -2.44 8.23
CA ARG A 86 4.69 -1.85 7.72
C ARG A 86 4.37 -0.52 8.39
N GLN A 87 4.62 -0.39 9.69
CA GLN A 87 4.44 0.87 10.42
C GLN A 87 5.40 1.95 9.93
N LEU A 88 6.68 1.60 9.72
CA LEU A 88 7.66 2.51 9.11
C LEU A 88 7.25 2.92 7.69
N GLN A 89 6.77 1.98 6.88
CA GLN A 89 6.29 2.26 5.52
C GLN A 89 5.11 3.25 5.54
N ARG A 90 4.13 3.06 6.43
CA ARG A 90 3.00 4.00 6.59
C ARG A 90 3.46 5.38 7.04
N TYR A 91 4.33 5.42 8.04
CA TYR A 91 4.86 6.68 8.57
C TYR A 91 5.67 7.45 7.51
N ALA A 92 6.39 6.75 6.65
CA ALA A 92 7.11 7.36 5.54
C ALA A 92 6.16 7.99 4.48
N GLN A 93 4.90 7.56 4.38
CA GLN A 93 3.92 8.22 3.51
C GLN A 93 3.39 9.54 4.09
N LYS A 94 3.58 9.80 5.38
CA LYS A 94 3.19 11.09 6.00
C LYS A 94 4.14 12.19 5.53
N ASN A 95 3.59 13.38 5.27
CA ASN A 95 4.39 14.56 4.97
C ASN A 95 5.17 15.04 6.22
N LYS A 96 6.14 15.94 6.03
CA LYS A 96 7.05 16.37 7.11
C LYS A 96 6.30 16.90 8.35
N VAL A 97 5.26 17.71 8.15
CA VAL A 97 4.47 18.28 9.26
C VAL A 97 3.73 17.19 10.02
N MET A 98 3.09 16.26 9.30
CA MET A 98 2.37 15.15 9.92
C MET A 98 3.30 14.21 10.68
N ARG A 99 4.52 13.95 10.18
CA ARG A 99 5.52 13.18 10.92
C ARG A 99 5.86 13.86 12.23
N VAL A 100 6.21 15.15 12.23
CA VAL A 100 6.56 15.87 13.46
C VAL A 100 5.39 15.87 14.46
N LEU A 101 4.15 16.13 14.01
CA LEU A 101 2.97 16.13 14.87
C LEU A 101 2.58 14.75 15.42
N THR A 102 2.85 13.69 14.67
CA THR A 102 2.57 12.30 15.06
C THR A 102 3.80 11.55 15.54
N GLY A 103 4.91 12.25 15.84
CA GLY A 103 6.17 11.60 16.25
C GLY A 103 6.02 10.70 17.47
N ASN A 104 5.18 11.08 18.43
CA ASN A 104 4.85 10.26 19.60
C ASN A 104 4.23 8.90 19.24
N GLU A 105 3.54 8.80 18.11
CA GLU A 105 3.04 7.53 17.58
C GLU A 105 4.20 6.59 17.22
N MET A 106 5.19 7.10 16.48
CA MET A 106 6.39 6.33 16.14
C MET A 106 7.19 5.93 17.38
N HIS A 107 7.31 6.80 18.38
CA HIS A 107 7.92 6.46 19.67
C HIS A 107 7.22 5.29 20.37
N ARG A 108 5.88 5.22 20.30
CA ARG A 108 5.11 4.10 20.86
C ARG A 108 5.33 2.81 20.06
N VAL A 109 5.34 2.89 18.73
CA VAL A 109 5.64 1.75 17.86
C VAL A 109 7.02 1.17 18.19
N VAL A 110 8.04 2.03 18.26
CA VAL A 110 9.41 1.64 18.63
C VAL A 110 9.45 1.00 20.03
N GLY A 111 8.79 1.60 21.02
CA GLY A 111 8.71 1.05 22.37
C GLY A 111 8.10 -0.35 22.38
N LYS A 112 6.95 -0.53 21.71
CA LYS A 112 6.26 -1.82 21.60
C LYS A 112 7.15 -2.90 20.98
N VAL A 113 7.82 -2.62 19.86
CA VAL A 113 8.73 -3.57 19.20
C VAL A 113 9.84 -4.00 20.16
N ASN A 114 10.42 -3.05 20.90
CA ASN A 114 11.47 -3.36 21.87
C ASN A 114 10.96 -4.24 23.02
N GLU A 115 9.73 -4.02 23.50
CA GLU A 115 9.10 -4.85 24.53
C GLU A 115 8.74 -6.26 24.04
N GLU A 116 8.28 -6.39 22.80
CA GLU A 116 8.00 -7.69 22.19
C GLU A 116 9.29 -8.51 22.00
N VAL A 117 10.39 -7.86 21.61
CA VAL A 117 11.73 -8.48 21.54
C VAL A 117 12.23 -8.86 22.94
N ASP A 118 12.05 -8.01 23.97
CA ASP A 118 12.34 -8.36 25.38
C ASP A 118 11.57 -9.63 25.79
N GLY A 119 10.32 -9.77 25.34
CA GLY A 119 9.49 -10.95 25.57
C GLY A 119 10.06 -12.22 24.96
N LEU A 120 10.53 -12.15 23.71
CA LEU A 120 11.16 -13.30 23.03
C LEU A 120 12.52 -13.65 23.64
N MET A 121 13.32 -12.66 24.04
CA MET A 121 14.60 -12.90 24.72
C MET A 121 14.38 -13.67 26.03
N ARG A 122 13.37 -13.29 26.82
CA ARG A 122 12.99 -14.00 28.05
C ARG A 122 12.53 -15.42 27.79
N MET A 123 11.68 -15.61 26.78
CA MET A 123 11.19 -16.93 26.39
C MET A 123 12.33 -17.89 26.01
N LEU A 124 13.36 -17.37 25.32
CA LEU A 124 14.52 -18.14 24.87
C LEU A 124 15.66 -18.20 25.91
N GLN A 125 15.46 -17.63 27.10
CA GLN A 125 16.46 -17.55 28.18
C GLN A 125 17.77 -16.87 27.73
N LEU A 126 17.64 -15.80 26.93
CA LEU A 126 18.76 -15.02 26.40
C LEU A 126 19.11 -13.80 27.28
N ASP A 127 18.39 -13.60 28.38
CA ASP A 127 18.45 -12.41 29.25
C ASP A 127 19.81 -12.25 29.92
N HIS A 128 20.46 -13.36 30.30
CA HIS A 128 21.75 -13.36 31.00
C HIS A 128 22.91 -12.83 30.14
N MET A 129 22.71 -12.71 28.83
CA MET A 129 23.68 -12.26 27.85
C MET A 129 23.43 -10.81 27.39
N ASP A 130 22.44 -10.11 27.96
CA ASP A 130 22.03 -8.80 27.48
C ASP A 130 22.22 -7.69 28.53
N ARG A 131 23.19 -6.81 28.27
CA ARG A 131 23.36 -5.54 29.01
C ARG A 131 22.39 -4.45 28.52
N SER A 132 21.49 -4.73 27.56
CA SER A 132 20.62 -3.74 26.89
C SER A 132 19.39 -3.27 27.71
N MET A 133 19.53 -3.10 29.02
CA MET A 133 18.58 -2.29 29.81
C MET A 133 18.64 -0.78 29.46
N SER A 134 19.56 -0.37 28.59
CA SER A 134 19.75 1.04 28.24
C SER A 134 18.67 1.60 27.32
N TRP A 135 17.92 0.77 26.57
CA TRP A 135 16.96 1.30 25.58
C TRP A 135 15.82 2.08 26.24
N ARG A 136 15.35 1.68 27.43
CA ARG A 136 14.28 2.37 28.17
C ARG A 136 14.75 3.74 28.68
N GLN A 137 15.96 3.80 29.25
CA GLN A 137 16.57 5.05 29.73
C GLN A 137 16.91 6.00 28.57
N GLU A 138 17.44 5.47 27.47
CA GLU A 138 17.71 6.22 26.25
C GLU A 138 16.42 6.73 25.58
N TRP A 139 15.33 5.96 25.65
CA TRP A 139 14.02 6.35 25.16
C TRP A 139 13.39 7.46 26.02
N GLU A 140 13.49 7.35 27.35
CA GLU A 140 13.04 8.41 28.27
C GLU A 140 13.81 9.71 28.05
N ALA A 141 15.13 9.63 27.85
CA ALA A 141 15.97 10.78 27.52
C ALA A 141 15.59 11.41 26.17
N ALA A 142 15.37 10.61 25.12
CA ALA A 142 14.97 11.13 23.81
C ALA A 142 13.55 11.74 23.81
N ARG A 143 12.63 11.22 24.64
CA ARG A 143 11.27 11.76 24.79
C ARG A 143 11.24 13.14 25.46
N GLN A 144 12.19 13.43 26.34
CA GLN A 144 12.25 14.72 27.05
C GLN A 144 12.68 15.89 26.14
N SER A 145 13.25 15.64 24.96
CA SER A 145 13.59 16.68 23.96
C SER A 145 12.38 17.28 23.22
N GLN A 146 11.15 17.10 23.71
CA GLN A 146 9.88 17.50 23.06
C GLN A 146 9.77 19.00 22.68
N ASN A 147 10.63 19.87 23.24
CA ASN A 147 10.74 21.28 22.83
C ASN A 147 11.26 21.49 21.39
N GLU A 148 11.95 20.50 20.83
CA GLU A 148 12.47 20.52 19.45
C GLU A 148 11.33 20.44 18.42
N VAL A 149 10.27 19.67 18.72
CA VAL A 149 9.08 19.49 17.86
C VAL A 149 8.41 20.83 17.52
N GLN A 150 8.26 21.74 18.49
CA GLN A 150 7.64 23.05 18.27
C GLN A 150 8.50 23.96 17.38
N ASN A 151 9.83 23.87 17.50
CA ASN A 151 10.76 24.63 16.67
C ASN A 151 10.85 24.05 15.25
N GLU A 152 10.83 22.73 15.11
CA GLU A 152 10.77 22.03 13.83
C GLU A 152 9.48 22.36 13.08
N VAL A 153 8.33 22.30 13.75
CA VAL A 153 7.04 22.73 13.17
C VAL A 153 7.18 24.17 12.67
N ARG A 154 7.72 25.09 13.47
CA ARG A 154 7.90 26.49 13.05
C ARG A 154 8.77 26.63 11.80
N GLN A 155 9.88 25.92 11.71
CA GLN A 155 10.77 25.95 10.55
C GLN A 155 10.11 25.33 9.31
N LEU A 156 9.40 24.21 9.46
CA LEU A 156 8.66 23.56 8.38
C LEU A 156 7.53 24.46 7.87
N LEU A 157 6.83 25.18 8.74
CA LEU A 157 5.80 26.14 8.35
C LEU A 157 6.37 27.27 7.49
N GLN A 158 7.57 27.77 7.80
CA GLN A 158 8.26 28.78 6.98
C GLN A 158 8.64 28.23 5.60
N GLN A 159 9.05 26.96 5.51
CA GLN A 159 9.38 26.31 4.24
C GLN A 159 8.12 26.06 3.39
N ILE A 160 7.04 25.59 4.00
CA ILE A 160 5.77 25.28 3.33
C ILE A 160 5.06 26.57 2.86
N SER A 161 5.27 27.70 3.54
CA SER A 161 4.70 29.00 3.14
C SER A 161 5.03 29.41 1.69
N ARG A 162 6.09 28.85 1.08
CA ARG A 162 6.51 29.18 -0.29
C ARG A 162 5.88 28.29 -1.37
N ASP A 163 5.27 27.15 -1.01
CA ASP A 163 4.71 26.18 -1.96
C ASP A 163 3.21 25.95 -1.68
N GLN A 164 2.36 26.41 -2.60
CA GLN A 164 0.91 26.27 -2.51
C GLN A 164 0.44 24.81 -2.54
N LYS A 165 1.14 23.94 -3.26
CA LYS A 165 0.83 22.50 -3.36
C LYS A 165 1.11 21.81 -2.02
N ALA A 166 2.28 22.06 -1.44
CA ALA A 166 2.61 21.58 -0.09
C ALA A 166 1.68 22.15 1.01
N GLN A 167 1.23 23.40 0.86
CA GLN A 167 0.21 23.98 1.75
C GLN A 167 -1.11 23.23 1.66
N ARG A 168 -1.63 23.05 0.44
CA ARG A 168 -2.90 22.33 0.22
C ARG A 168 -2.84 20.91 0.75
N GLU A 169 -1.72 20.22 0.49
CA GLU A 169 -1.46 18.88 1.01
C GLU A 169 -1.51 18.85 2.55
N THR A 170 -0.75 19.74 3.20
CA THR A 170 -0.67 19.80 4.67
C THR A 170 -2.01 20.13 5.30
N ILE A 171 -2.71 21.14 4.78
CA ILE A 171 -4.04 21.53 5.28
C ILE A 171 -5.02 20.36 5.14
N THR A 172 -5.04 19.69 3.98
CA THR A 172 -5.96 18.57 3.73
C THR A 172 -5.68 17.39 4.66
N LEU A 173 -4.41 17.02 4.85
CA LEU A 173 -4.02 15.92 5.74
C LEU A 173 -4.33 16.24 7.21
N MET A 174 -3.99 17.44 7.68
CA MET A 174 -4.30 17.85 9.06
C MET A 174 -5.82 17.93 9.31
N GLN A 175 -6.58 18.39 8.32
CA GLN A 175 -8.03 18.43 8.39
C GLN A 175 -8.62 17.03 8.47
N PHE A 176 -8.13 16.08 7.67
CA PHE A 176 -8.51 14.67 7.78
C PHE A 176 -8.20 14.12 9.18
N GLU A 177 -6.99 14.37 9.69
CA GLU A 177 -6.57 13.87 11.00
C GLU A 177 -7.48 14.37 12.13
N LEU A 178 -7.74 15.69 12.15
CA LEU A 178 -8.58 16.34 13.16
C LEU A 178 -10.07 15.98 13.04
N GLN A 179 -10.57 15.66 11.85
CA GLN A 179 -12.00 15.37 11.64
C GLN A 179 -12.34 13.89 11.68
N LYS A 180 -11.46 13.01 11.18
CA LYS A 180 -11.73 11.58 10.96
C LYS A 180 -10.92 10.68 11.89
N ARG A 181 -9.72 11.08 12.31
CA ARG A 181 -8.82 10.29 13.16
C ARG A 181 -8.56 10.88 14.54
N ALA A 182 -9.33 11.89 14.98
CA ALA A 182 -9.09 12.51 16.29
C ALA A 182 -9.13 11.52 17.46
N HIS A 183 -9.96 10.46 17.35
CA HIS A 183 -10.08 9.41 18.35
C HIS A 183 -8.81 8.55 18.53
N GLU A 184 -7.89 8.57 17.56
CA GLU A 184 -6.61 7.85 17.62
C GLU A 184 -5.56 8.60 18.46
N HIS A 185 -5.82 9.87 18.81
CA HIS A 185 -4.87 10.76 19.47
C HIS A 185 -5.29 11.13 20.89
N GLY A 186 -4.29 11.35 21.75
CA GLY A 186 -4.52 11.91 23.09
C GLY A 186 -4.84 13.41 23.06
N SER A 187 -5.54 13.89 24.08
CA SER A 187 -6.01 15.29 24.18
C SER A 187 -4.90 16.34 23.98
N GLU A 188 -3.71 16.10 24.54
CA GLU A 188 -2.56 17.00 24.44
C GLU A 188 -2.03 17.14 23.00
N VAL A 189 -1.97 16.02 22.28
CA VAL A 189 -1.56 15.98 20.87
C VAL A 189 -2.59 16.69 20.00
N LEU A 190 -3.89 16.46 20.26
CA LEU A 190 -4.97 17.12 19.53
C LEU A 190 -4.96 18.64 19.69
N GLU A 191 -4.66 19.14 20.89
CA GLU A 191 -4.54 20.59 21.11
C GLU A 191 -3.36 21.17 20.33
N THR A 192 -2.22 20.46 20.34
CA THR A 192 -1.04 20.85 19.55
C THR A 192 -1.34 20.85 18.05
N MET A 193 -2.01 19.80 17.54
CA MET A 193 -2.42 19.71 16.13
C MET A 193 -3.37 20.84 15.74
N ARG A 194 -4.38 21.14 16.57
CA ARG A 194 -5.34 22.23 16.34
C ARG A 194 -4.67 23.60 16.35
N GLY A 195 -3.76 23.84 17.29
CA GLY A 195 -2.96 25.06 17.34
C GLY A 195 -2.06 25.22 16.11
N THR A 196 -1.46 24.12 15.64
CA THR A 196 -0.63 24.09 14.44
C THR A 196 -1.47 24.32 13.19
N PHE A 197 -2.65 23.69 13.08
CA PHE A 197 -3.57 23.86 11.97
C PHE A 197 -3.97 25.33 11.78
N LYS A 198 -4.34 26.02 12.88
CA LYS A 198 -4.65 27.46 12.85
C LYS A 198 -3.49 28.30 12.32
N LYS A 199 -2.25 27.98 12.72
CA LYS A 199 -1.04 28.68 12.23
C LYS A 199 -0.79 28.41 10.75
N VAL A 200 -0.92 27.16 10.30
CA VAL A 200 -0.78 26.79 8.87
C VAL A 200 -1.76 27.57 8.02
N VAL A 201 -3.04 27.59 8.42
CA VAL A 201 -4.10 28.27 7.68
C VAL A 201 -3.89 29.78 7.67
N ALA A 202 -3.54 30.39 8.81
CA ALA A 202 -3.30 31.83 8.91
C ALA A 202 -2.11 32.30 8.05
N CYS A 203 -1.13 31.44 7.81
CA CYS A 203 0.05 31.74 6.99
C CYS A 203 -0.04 31.19 5.56
N SER A 204 -1.16 30.56 5.17
CA SER A 204 -1.36 29.99 3.84
C SER A 204 -2.10 30.97 2.94
N SER A 205 -1.75 30.94 1.65
CA SER A 205 -2.49 31.64 0.59
C SER A 205 -3.63 30.80 0.00
N VAL A 206 -3.81 29.56 0.50
CA VAL A 206 -4.75 28.57 -0.03
C VAL A 206 -6.00 28.54 0.84
N SER A 207 -7.18 28.60 0.22
CA SER A 207 -8.45 28.39 0.91
C SER A 207 -8.52 26.97 1.47
N THR A 208 -8.97 26.81 2.71
CA THR A 208 -9.17 25.51 3.34
C THR A 208 -10.20 24.69 2.55
N PRO A 209 -9.81 23.62 1.85
CA PRO A 209 -10.74 22.86 1.02
C PRO A 209 -11.72 22.07 1.91
N LYS A 210 -12.96 21.91 1.43
CA LYS A 210 -13.86 20.94 2.04
C LYS A 210 -13.29 19.55 1.79
N LEU A 211 -13.09 18.78 2.85
CA LEU A 211 -12.59 17.42 2.77
C LEU A 211 -13.66 16.52 2.10
N PRO A 212 -13.37 15.90 0.94
CA PRO A 212 -14.30 14.98 0.31
C PRO A 212 -14.54 13.74 1.16
N GLU A 213 -15.75 13.15 1.10
CA GLU A 213 -16.10 11.97 1.90
C GLU A 213 -15.27 10.73 1.54
N TRP A 214 -14.90 10.60 0.27
CA TRP A 214 -14.07 9.52 -0.25
C TRP A 214 -12.58 9.71 0.02
N PHE A 215 -12.17 10.87 0.54
CA PHE A 215 -10.75 11.17 0.69
C PHE A 215 -10.09 10.18 1.66
N GLN A 216 -8.97 9.61 1.23
CA GLN A 216 -8.12 8.73 2.03
C GLN A 216 -6.68 9.26 1.96
N PRO A 217 -6.01 9.48 3.09
CA PRO A 217 -4.64 9.97 3.09
C PRO A 217 -3.67 8.86 2.64
N PRO A 218 -2.48 9.19 2.11
CA PRO A 218 -1.53 8.19 1.60
C PRO A 218 -1.09 7.12 2.60
N ASP A 219 -1.05 7.45 3.89
CA ASP A 219 -0.68 6.53 4.98
C ASP A 219 -1.81 5.55 5.37
N SER A 220 -3.02 5.72 4.83
CA SER A 220 -4.16 4.81 5.08
C SER A 220 -4.08 3.47 4.35
N VAL A 221 -3.23 3.38 3.32
CA VAL A 221 -3.09 2.20 2.47
C VAL A 221 -1.69 1.61 2.53
N ILE A 222 -1.60 0.29 2.44
CA ILE A 222 -0.33 -0.41 2.18
C ILE A 222 -0.43 -0.99 0.78
N ARG A 223 0.51 -0.61 -0.09
CA ARG A 223 0.68 -1.18 -1.43
C ARG A 223 1.75 -2.26 -1.40
N ASP A 224 1.57 -3.29 -2.22
CA ASP A 224 2.64 -4.24 -2.55
C ASP A 224 3.76 -3.53 -3.32
N ASP A 225 4.98 -4.06 -3.27
CA ASP A 225 6.15 -3.42 -3.90
C ASP A 225 6.06 -3.43 -5.44
N ALA A 226 5.50 -4.49 -6.00
CA ALA A 226 5.39 -4.70 -7.44
C ALA A 226 3.95 -4.48 -7.93
N PRO A 227 3.74 -3.69 -9.00
CA PRO A 227 2.44 -3.62 -9.64
C PRO A 227 2.13 -4.96 -10.31
N PHE A 228 0.88 -5.39 -10.25
CA PHE A 228 0.41 -6.60 -10.95
C PHE A 228 -0.22 -6.28 -12.31
N GLY A 229 -0.47 -5.01 -12.60
CA GLY A 229 -1.04 -4.55 -13.86
C GLY A 229 -0.61 -3.14 -14.20
N HIS A 230 -0.64 -2.82 -15.49
CA HIS A 230 -0.44 -1.48 -16.02
C HIS A 230 -1.67 -1.12 -16.84
N GLY A 231 -2.30 0.01 -16.52
CA GLY A 231 -3.41 0.55 -17.28
C GLY A 231 -2.99 1.82 -18.02
N SER A 232 -3.90 2.36 -18.84
CA SER A 232 -3.68 3.63 -19.54
C SER A 232 -3.45 4.84 -18.62
N PHE A 233 -3.76 4.70 -17.32
CA PHE A 233 -3.69 5.78 -16.33
C PHE A 233 -2.57 5.61 -15.30
N GLY A 234 -1.85 4.48 -15.32
CA GLY A 234 -0.78 4.22 -14.36
C GLY A 234 -0.69 2.76 -13.95
N GLN A 235 -0.24 2.54 -12.72
CA GLN A 235 0.08 1.22 -12.21
C GLN A 235 -1.02 0.72 -11.26
N VAL A 236 -1.23 -0.60 -11.28
CA VAL A 236 -2.24 -1.26 -10.48
C VAL A 236 -1.56 -2.20 -9.50
N TYR A 237 -1.80 -1.96 -8.23
CA TYR A 237 -1.21 -2.68 -7.11
C TYR A 237 -2.28 -3.43 -6.34
N ARG A 238 -1.92 -4.60 -5.82
CA ARG A 238 -2.65 -5.17 -4.68
C ARG A 238 -2.20 -4.46 -3.43
N GLY A 239 -3.06 -4.47 -2.43
CA GLY A 239 -2.74 -3.84 -1.16
C GLY A 239 -3.76 -4.12 -0.08
N ARG A 240 -3.60 -3.40 1.02
CA ARG A 240 -4.43 -3.50 2.21
C ARG A 240 -4.98 -2.13 2.58
N TRP A 241 -6.27 -2.09 2.87
CA TRP A 241 -6.96 -0.93 3.46
C TRP A 241 -7.92 -1.42 4.54
N LEU A 242 -7.84 -0.83 5.74
CA LEU A 242 -8.59 -1.28 6.93
C LEU A 242 -8.53 -2.80 7.17
N GLY A 243 -7.35 -3.38 6.95
CA GLY A 243 -7.11 -4.82 7.12
C GLY A 243 -7.60 -5.70 5.97
N SER A 244 -8.40 -5.18 5.04
CA SER A 244 -8.97 -5.91 3.90
C SER A 244 -8.10 -5.80 2.65
N ASN A 245 -8.14 -6.84 1.80
CA ASN A 245 -7.46 -6.82 0.50
C ASN A 245 -8.21 -5.89 -0.46
N VAL A 246 -7.45 -5.05 -1.16
CA VAL A 246 -7.96 -4.05 -2.10
C VAL A 246 -7.07 -3.94 -3.32
N VAL A 247 -7.60 -3.33 -4.38
CA VAL A 247 -6.82 -2.85 -5.52
C VAL A 247 -6.56 -1.36 -5.35
N ILE A 248 -5.30 -0.97 -5.58
CA ILE A 248 -4.84 0.41 -5.49
C ILE A 248 -4.32 0.81 -6.87
N LYS A 249 -5.03 1.75 -7.51
CA LYS A 249 -4.67 2.27 -8.84
C LYS A 249 -3.98 3.61 -8.67
N THR A 250 -2.72 3.70 -9.09
CA THR A 250 -1.97 4.95 -9.08
C THR A 250 -2.14 5.69 -10.39
N LEU A 251 -2.10 7.02 -10.33
CA LEU A 251 -2.04 7.85 -11.53
C LEU A 251 -0.59 8.28 -11.84
N VAL A 252 -0.25 8.40 -13.12
CA VAL A 252 1.06 8.92 -13.55
C VAL A 252 1.17 10.41 -13.21
N GLU A 253 2.25 10.82 -12.54
CA GLU A 253 2.46 12.19 -12.04
C GLU A 253 2.28 13.28 -13.12
N ASP A 254 2.76 13.05 -14.35
CA ASP A 254 2.65 13.98 -15.48
C ASP A 254 1.20 14.35 -15.85
N SER A 255 0.23 13.52 -15.45
CA SER A 255 -1.20 13.79 -15.70
C SER A 255 -1.84 14.77 -14.71
N MET A 256 -1.15 15.10 -13.60
CA MET A 256 -1.67 15.90 -12.50
C MET A 256 -1.01 17.29 -12.37
N ASP A 257 -0.10 17.67 -13.26
CA ASP A 257 0.54 19.00 -13.25
C ASP A 257 -0.41 20.14 -13.68
N ASN A 258 -1.58 19.80 -14.23
CA ASN A 258 -2.60 20.76 -14.62
C ASN A 258 -3.77 20.72 -13.64
N GLN A 259 -4.08 21.86 -13.01
CA GLN A 259 -5.23 22.00 -12.11
C GLN A 259 -6.55 21.54 -12.76
N ARG A 260 -6.73 21.76 -14.07
CA ARG A 260 -7.92 21.25 -14.79
C ARG A 260 -8.01 19.73 -14.81
N ALA A 261 -6.88 19.04 -14.90
CA ALA A 261 -6.86 17.57 -14.88
C ALA A 261 -7.18 17.04 -13.47
N ILE A 262 -6.72 17.74 -12.42
CA ILE A 262 -7.09 17.45 -11.03
C ILE A 262 -8.60 17.65 -10.83
N ASP A 263 -9.17 18.74 -11.33
CA ASP A 263 -10.60 19.03 -11.19
C ASP A 263 -11.44 17.95 -11.90
N GLN A 264 -11.06 17.57 -13.11
CA GLN A 264 -11.71 16.46 -13.86
C GLN A 264 -11.60 15.13 -13.12
N PHE A 265 -10.43 14.82 -12.56
CA PHE A 265 -10.23 13.62 -11.76
C PHE A 265 -11.13 13.60 -10.51
N ILE A 266 -11.25 14.74 -9.81
CA ILE A 266 -12.12 14.88 -8.64
C ILE A 266 -13.59 14.71 -9.04
N GLU A 267 -14.02 15.25 -10.18
CA GLU A 267 -15.38 15.06 -10.71
C GLU A 267 -15.67 13.59 -11.00
N GLU A 268 -14.76 12.88 -11.69
CA GLU A 268 -14.88 11.45 -11.98
C GLU A 268 -14.96 10.62 -10.69
N ILE A 269 -14.11 10.91 -9.69
CA ILE A 269 -14.15 10.25 -8.38
C ILE A 269 -15.50 10.52 -7.67
N ASN A 270 -15.97 11.76 -7.66
CA ASN A 270 -17.23 12.11 -7.01
C ASN A 270 -18.40 11.34 -7.62
N LEU A 271 -18.37 11.09 -8.92
CA LEU A 271 -19.35 10.25 -9.59
C LEU A 271 -19.20 8.79 -9.16
N TRP A 272 -18.00 8.21 -9.30
CA TRP A 272 -17.76 6.79 -9.02
C TRP A 272 -18.04 6.42 -7.55
N TYR A 273 -17.63 7.26 -6.60
CA TYR A 273 -17.85 7.00 -5.18
C TYR A 273 -19.34 6.89 -4.82
N ARG A 274 -20.21 7.66 -5.49
CA ARG A 274 -21.67 7.64 -5.28
C ARG A 274 -22.33 6.40 -5.90
N LEU A 275 -21.65 5.68 -6.79
CA LEU A 275 -22.20 4.49 -7.42
C LEU A 275 -22.16 3.31 -6.44
N ASN A 276 -23.34 2.72 -6.22
CA ASN A 276 -23.50 1.58 -5.33
C ASN A 276 -24.45 0.55 -5.95
N HIS A 277 -23.90 -0.28 -6.84
CA HIS A 277 -24.66 -1.28 -7.56
C HIS A 277 -23.86 -2.59 -7.63
N PRO A 278 -24.48 -3.77 -7.47
CA PRO A 278 -23.78 -5.07 -7.45
C PRO A 278 -22.95 -5.39 -8.71
N ASN A 279 -23.23 -4.70 -9.83
CA ASN A 279 -22.54 -4.90 -11.10
C ASN A 279 -21.51 -3.82 -11.44
N VAL A 280 -21.41 -2.78 -10.62
CA VAL A 280 -20.42 -1.70 -10.77
C VAL A 280 -19.30 -1.94 -9.77
N LEU A 281 -18.06 -1.83 -10.22
CA LEU A 281 -16.90 -2.03 -9.36
C LEU A 281 -16.96 -1.04 -8.19
N LYS A 282 -17.00 -1.54 -6.95
CA LYS A 282 -17.12 -0.66 -5.79
C LYS A 282 -15.82 0.13 -5.55
N MET A 283 -15.94 1.45 -5.55
CA MET A 283 -14.91 2.36 -5.05
C MET A 283 -15.06 2.55 -3.54
N TYR A 284 -13.95 2.50 -2.82
CA TYR A 284 -13.91 2.70 -1.37
C TYR A 284 -13.38 4.07 -0.98
N GLY A 285 -12.46 4.64 -1.76
CA GLY A 285 -11.89 5.96 -1.50
C GLY A 285 -10.78 6.30 -2.48
N ALA A 286 -10.25 7.52 -2.38
CA ALA A 286 -9.16 7.99 -3.21
C ALA A 286 -8.32 9.07 -2.53
N CYS A 287 -7.12 9.26 -3.04
CA CYS A 287 -6.23 10.38 -2.75
C CYS A 287 -6.06 11.20 -4.02
N HIS A 288 -6.26 12.51 -3.93
CA HIS A 288 -6.01 13.46 -5.02
C HIS A 288 -4.77 14.32 -4.76
N LEU A 289 -4.01 14.03 -3.70
CA LEU A 289 -2.81 14.80 -3.37
C LEU A 289 -1.71 14.44 -4.37
N ASP A 290 -1.19 15.47 -5.02
CA ASP A 290 -0.44 15.35 -6.26
C ASP A 290 0.86 14.51 -6.21
N ARG A 291 1.41 14.20 -5.03
CA ARG A 291 2.61 13.32 -4.89
C ARG A 291 2.28 11.84 -4.90
N SER A 292 1.01 11.48 -4.68
CA SER A 292 0.56 10.09 -4.60
C SER A 292 -0.94 10.03 -4.87
N PRO A 293 -1.41 10.42 -6.07
CA PRO A 293 -2.79 10.21 -6.45
C PRO A 293 -3.09 8.72 -6.62
N PHE A 294 -4.15 8.24 -5.97
CA PHE A 294 -4.58 6.85 -6.12
C PHE A 294 -6.08 6.68 -5.87
N ILE A 295 -6.61 5.56 -6.35
CA ILE A 295 -7.97 5.09 -6.10
C ILE A 295 -7.90 3.72 -5.39
N ILE A 296 -8.74 3.53 -4.38
CA ILE A 296 -8.96 2.27 -3.68
C ILE A 296 -10.29 1.68 -4.15
N CYS A 297 -10.26 0.46 -4.67
CA CYS A 297 -11.46 -0.25 -5.11
C CYS A 297 -11.41 -1.74 -4.76
N GLU A 298 -12.53 -2.42 -4.97
CA GLU A 298 -12.59 -3.88 -4.87
C GLU A 298 -11.68 -4.58 -5.88
N ASP A 299 -11.27 -5.80 -5.54
CA ASP A 299 -10.48 -6.65 -6.41
C ASP A 299 -11.40 -7.36 -7.42
N ALA A 300 -11.25 -7.01 -8.70
CA ALA A 300 -11.87 -7.73 -9.80
C ALA A 300 -11.10 -9.03 -10.06
N VAL A 301 -11.35 -10.05 -9.23
CA VAL A 301 -10.61 -11.33 -9.23
C VAL A 301 -10.56 -12.01 -10.59
N TYR A 302 -11.54 -11.76 -11.46
CA TYR A 302 -11.64 -12.32 -12.80
C TYR A 302 -10.97 -11.47 -13.89
N GLY A 303 -10.25 -10.42 -13.52
CA GLY A 303 -9.63 -9.48 -14.44
C GLY A 303 -10.64 -8.58 -15.16
N ASN A 304 -10.16 -7.89 -16.20
CA ASN A 304 -11.02 -7.11 -17.06
C ASN A 304 -11.89 -8.03 -17.94
N LEU A 305 -12.96 -7.47 -18.49
CA LEU A 305 -13.92 -8.21 -19.29
C LEU A 305 -13.29 -8.85 -20.55
N GLU A 306 -12.32 -8.18 -21.16
CA GLU A 306 -11.64 -8.66 -22.38
C GLU A 306 -10.85 -9.94 -22.09
N ASP A 307 -10.03 -9.93 -21.03
CA ASP A 307 -9.25 -11.09 -20.58
C ASP A 307 -10.17 -12.25 -20.19
N TYR A 308 -11.26 -11.95 -19.44
CA TYR A 308 -12.22 -12.96 -19.03
C TYR A 308 -12.90 -13.63 -20.23
N LEU A 309 -13.32 -12.85 -21.23
CA LEU A 309 -13.94 -13.36 -22.45
C LEU A 309 -12.95 -14.19 -23.27
N TYR A 310 -11.70 -13.74 -23.39
CA TYR A 310 -10.67 -14.46 -24.14
C TYR A 310 -10.37 -15.84 -23.56
N VAL A 311 -10.20 -15.92 -22.23
CA VAL A 311 -9.91 -17.18 -21.52
C VAL A 311 -11.10 -18.13 -21.61
N ASN A 312 -12.33 -17.64 -21.41
CA ASN A 312 -13.52 -18.48 -21.46
C ASN A 312 -13.91 -18.91 -22.88
N HIS A 313 -13.65 -18.09 -23.91
CA HIS A 313 -13.84 -18.53 -25.30
C HIS A 313 -12.92 -19.70 -25.65
N ARG A 314 -11.65 -19.67 -25.21
CA ARG A 314 -10.72 -20.80 -25.39
C ARG A 314 -11.16 -22.05 -24.61
N ALA A 315 -11.57 -21.88 -23.36
CA ALA A 315 -12.04 -23.00 -22.54
C ALA A 315 -13.29 -23.67 -23.14
N ASN A 316 -14.22 -22.87 -23.69
CA ASN A 316 -15.41 -23.39 -24.37
C ASN A 316 -15.12 -23.99 -25.75
N GLN A 317 -14.09 -23.50 -26.47
CA GLN A 317 -13.64 -24.12 -27.72
C GLN A 317 -12.94 -25.47 -27.48
N SER A 318 -12.12 -25.57 -26.43
CA SER A 318 -11.47 -26.83 -26.06
C SER A 318 -12.49 -27.90 -25.64
N LYS A 319 -13.53 -27.51 -24.89
CA LYS A 319 -14.64 -28.42 -24.51
C LYS A 319 -15.50 -28.86 -25.71
N LYS A 320 -15.59 -28.05 -26.78
CA LYS A 320 -16.28 -28.43 -28.02
C LYS A 320 -15.47 -29.41 -28.88
N MET A 321 -14.14 -29.41 -28.78
CA MET A 321 -13.28 -30.37 -29.50
C MET A 321 -13.32 -31.79 -28.89
N ASP A 322 -13.56 -31.91 -27.59
CA ASP A 322 -13.66 -33.21 -26.90
C ASP A 322 -15.05 -33.87 -26.99
N ALA A 323 -16.03 -33.19 -27.60
CA ALA A 323 -17.43 -33.62 -27.66
C ALA A 323 -17.97 -33.87 -29.09
N ALA A 324 -17.10 -34.15 -30.07
CA ALA A 324 -17.53 -34.57 -31.40
C ALA A 324 -17.73 -36.10 -31.45
N PRO A 325 -18.92 -36.62 -31.80
CA PRO A 325 -19.15 -38.05 -31.91
C PRO A 325 -18.38 -38.62 -33.11
N THR A 326 -17.59 -39.66 -32.87
CA THR A 326 -16.82 -40.37 -33.89
C THR A 326 -17.77 -41.21 -34.75
N GLY A 327 -18.16 -40.69 -35.91
CA GLY A 327 -19.01 -41.37 -36.89
C GLY A 327 -18.60 -41.07 -38.33
N CYS A 328 -18.06 -42.08 -39.00
CA CYS A 328 -17.97 -42.30 -40.45
C CYS A 328 -17.28 -41.27 -41.39
N ALA A 329 -16.01 -41.57 -41.70
CA ALA A 329 -15.47 -41.99 -43.01
C ALA A 329 -15.52 -41.11 -44.29
N ARG A 330 -14.34 -41.13 -44.98
CA ARG A 330 -13.98 -40.81 -46.38
C ARG A 330 -13.67 -39.34 -46.69
N LEU A 331 -12.57 -38.94 -47.35
CA LEU A 331 -11.50 -39.63 -48.09
C LEU A 331 -10.25 -38.73 -48.13
N GLY A 332 -9.07 -39.34 -47.94
CA GLY A 332 -7.79 -39.01 -48.56
C GLY A 332 -7.29 -37.57 -48.62
N LEU A 333 -6.32 -37.24 -47.77
CA LEU A 333 -4.95 -36.87 -48.17
C LEU A 333 -4.07 -36.77 -46.92
N ARG A 334 -2.96 -37.52 -46.91
CA ARG A 334 -1.91 -37.44 -45.88
C ARG A 334 -1.16 -36.11 -46.02
N ALA A 335 -1.00 -35.38 -44.93
CA ALA A 335 0.12 -34.47 -44.72
C ALA A 335 0.78 -34.81 -43.38
N GLN A 336 2.10 -35.00 -43.40
CA GLN A 336 2.94 -35.28 -42.23
C GLN A 336 3.03 -34.06 -41.29
N PRO A 337 3.24 -34.25 -39.98
CA PRO A 337 3.35 -33.16 -39.02
C PRO A 337 4.82 -32.79 -38.79
N THR A 338 5.24 -31.61 -39.23
CA THR A 338 6.42 -30.95 -38.66
C THR A 338 6.26 -29.44 -38.63
N ASP A 339 6.65 -28.90 -37.48
CA ASP A 339 6.92 -27.50 -37.16
C ASP A 339 5.78 -26.61 -36.64
N ARG A 340 5.87 -26.42 -35.31
CA ARG A 340 5.19 -25.46 -34.46
C ARG A 340 5.15 -24.07 -35.09
N PRO A 341 4.02 -23.36 -35.10
CA PRO A 341 4.05 -21.92 -35.32
C PRO A 341 4.56 -21.20 -34.07
N ARG A 342 5.49 -20.29 -34.32
CA ARG A 342 6.10 -19.33 -33.39
C ARG A 342 5.03 -18.58 -32.57
N ARG A 343 5.33 -18.32 -31.29
CA ARG A 343 4.57 -17.37 -30.45
C ARG A 343 4.52 -16.00 -31.16
N PRO A 344 3.35 -15.38 -31.36
CA PRO A 344 3.29 -13.96 -31.65
C PRO A 344 3.53 -13.19 -30.35
N GLN A 345 4.49 -12.26 -30.36
CA GLN A 345 4.50 -11.15 -29.41
C GLN A 345 3.20 -10.37 -29.60
N VAL A 346 2.33 -10.38 -28.59
CA VAL A 346 1.13 -9.53 -28.62
C VAL A 346 1.52 -8.18 -28.01
N GLN A 347 1.79 -7.22 -28.88
CA GLN A 347 1.67 -5.80 -28.53
C GLN A 347 0.19 -5.53 -28.25
N GLN A 348 -0.15 -5.19 -27.01
CA GLN A 348 -1.52 -4.80 -26.64
C GLN A 348 -1.83 -3.41 -27.22
N HIS A 349 -2.62 -3.39 -28.29
CA HIS A 349 -3.30 -2.20 -28.78
C HIS A 349 -4.73 -2.19 -28.21
N SER A 350 -5.03 -1.30 -27.27
CA SER A 350 -6.40 -1.00 -26.86
C SER A 350 -6.71 0.49 -27.08
N SER A 351 -7.24 0.80 -28.25
CA SER A 351 -7.74 2.13 -28.62
C SER A 351 -9.19 2.00 -29.10
N TRP A 352 -10.16 2.31 -28.24
CA TRP A 352 -11.51 2.70 -28.66
C TRP A 352 -11.58 4.23 -28.74
N LYS A 353 -11.71 4.79 -29.94
CA LYS A 353 -11.80 6.24 -30.19
C LYS A 353 -13.25 6.69 -30.35
N GLY A 354 -13.90 7.06 -29.25
CA GLY A 354 -15.08 7.93 -29.27
C GLY A 354 -14.67 9.40 -29.19
N ARG A 355 -15.15 10.25 -30.12
CA ARG A 355 -14.83 11.69 -30.13
C ARG A 355 -15.67 12.46 -29.11
N ARG A 356 -15.04 12.95 -28.04
CA ARG A 356 -15.19 14.31 -27.44
C ARG A 356 -14.40 14.39 -26.13
N GLY A 357 -13.61 15.46 -25.97
CA GLY A 357 -13.22 16.11 -24.71
C GLY A 357 -12.38 15.32 -23.70
N SER A 358 -11.23 15.88 -23.32
CA SER A 358 -10.41 15.62 -22.12
C SER A 358 -11.07 14.79 -20.99
N LEU A 359 -10.39 13.70 -20.59
CA LEU A 359 -10.65 12.87 -19.39
C LEU A 359 -12.10 12.41 -19.19
N GLY A 360 -12.73 11.85 -20.24
CA GLY A 360 -13.90 10.97 -20.10
C GLY A 360 -13.52 9.49 -20.06
N ARG A 361 -12.44 9.14 -19.34
CA ARG A 361 -11.76 7.83 -19.51
C ARG A 361 -11.42 7.09 -18.21
N LEU A 362 -11.89 7.49 -17.04
CA LEU A 362 -12.11 6.54 -15.93
C LEU A 362 -13.50 5.91 -16.11
N TRP A 363 -13.70 5.15 -17.19
CA TRP A 363 -14.98 4.48 -17.39
C TRP A 363 -15.17 3.39 -16.33
N LEU A 364 -16.26 3.54 -15.55
CA LEU A 364 -17.01 2.50 -14.85
C LEU A 364 -16.48 1.10 -15.12
N GLU A 365 -15.64 0.60 -14.21
CA GLU A 365 -15.25 -0.79 -14.28
C GLU A 365 -16.45 -1.63 -13.88
N PHE A 366 -16.92 -2.46 -14.80
CA PHE A 366 -17.99 -3.42 -14.55
C PHE A 366 -17.36 -4.73 -14.11
N ARG A 367 -18.01 -5.44 -13.18
CA ARG A 367 -17.57 -6.78 -12.79
C ARG A 367 -17.71 -7.71 -14.01
N ALA A 368 -16.65 -8.42 -14.39
CA ALA A 368 -16.64 -9.30 -15.56
C ALA A 368 -17.74 -10.39 -15.57
N HIS A 369 -18.30 -10.75 -14.41
CA HIS A 369 -19.36 -11.76 -14.28
C HIS A 369 -20.79 -11.27 -14.66
N THR A 370 -20.97 -10.02 -15.08
CA THR A 370 -22.32 -9.39 -15.15
C THR A 370 -22.96 -9.34 -16.55
N LEU A 371 -22.57 -10.27 -17.42
CA LEU A 371 -22.95 -10.26 -18.84
C LEU A 371 -24.42 -10.55 -19.16
N GLU A 372 -25.26 -10.99 -18.22
CA GLU A 372 -26.70 -11.06 -18.52
C GLU A 372 -27.42 -9.71 -18.46
N ARG A 373 -26.78 -8.65 -17.93
CA ARG A 373 -27.48 -7.37 -17.66
C ARG A 373 -26.71 -6.09 -18.00
N ALA A 374 -25.54 -6.16 -18.63
CA ALA A 374 -24.77 -4.95 -18.98
C ALA A 374 -25.55 -3.98 -19.89
N GLU A 375 -26.39 -4.48 -20.80
CA GLU A 375 -27.28 -3.64 -21.62
C GLU A 375 -28.43 -3.00 -20.81
N VAL A 376 -28.91 -3.69 -19.77
CA VAL A 376 -29.96 -3.20 -18.87
C VAL A 376 -29.41 -2.06 -18.00
N VAL A 377 -28.21 -2.23 -17.45
CA VAL A 377 -27.55 -1.18 -16.65
C VAL A 377 -27.20 0.04 -17.50
N LYS A 378 -26.83 -0.15 -18.78
CA LYS A 378 -26.61 0.96 -19.72
C LYS A 378 -27.90 1.73 -20.02
N ARG A 379 -29.03 1.02 -20.17
CA ARG A 379 -30.36 1.64 -20.35
C ARG A 379 -30.79 2.42 -19.11
N ASP A 380 -30.63 1.83 -17.92
CA ASP A 380 -30.96 2.50 -16.65
C ASP A 380 -30.04 3.71 -16.37
N TRP A 381 -28.77 3.65 -16.80
CA TRP A 381 -27.81 4.75 -16.68
C TRP A 381 -28.17 5.94 -17.58
N CYS A 382 -28.54 5.70 -18.84
CA CYS A 382 -29.06 6.76 -19.71
C CYS A 382 -30.29 7.43 -19.09
N ASN A 383 -31.21 6.65 -18.52
CA ASN A 383 -32.44 7.17 -17.92
C ASN A 383 -32.26 7.90 -16.57
N GLN A 384 -31.13 7.72 -15.87
CA GLN A 384 -30.85 8.38 -14.59
C GLN A 384 -29.97 9.63 -14.70
N VAL A 385 -29.10 9.68 -15.72
CA VAL A 385 -28.19 10.82 -15.95
C VAL A 385 -28.83 11.84 -16.89
N GLU A 386 -29.65 11.38 -17.83
CA GLU A 386 -30.51 12.22 -18.65
C GLU A 386 -31.91 12.17 -18.02
N GLY A 387 -32.24 13.13 -17.15
CA GLY A 387 -33.63 13.34 -16.75
C GLY A 387 -34.51 13.59 -17.99
N PRO A 388 -35.84 13.44 -17.88
CA PRO A 388 -36.76 13.62 -19.02
C PRO A 388 -36.63 14.98 -19.71
#